data_AF-A0A7W2F7Q4-F1
#
_entry.id   AF-A0A7W2F7Q4-F1
#
_cell.length_a   1.000
_cell.length_b   1.000
_cell.length_c   1.000
_cell.angle_alpha   90.00
_cell.angle_beta   90.00
_cell.angle_gamma   90.00
#
_symmetry.space_group_name_H-M   'P 1'
#
loop_
_entity.id
_entity.type
_entity.pdbx_description
1 polymer ?
#
loop_
_entity_poly.entity_id
_entity_poly.type
_entity_poly.pdbx_seq_one_letter_code
_entity_poly.pdbx_strand_id
1 'polypeptide(L)'
;MPELLSDEQLTALRASLRRAGHARFPLLRADIDDLAAQAVADLWQYLREREAAPALGAEAILRIAHAIFNRRAADLYRKSRPQLAAINEAPLSEEQADERAGDLATTTMYRSMLRVCVAELATISEHDRMAVAIATGLASSQGEALTAAERQRLHRVRKRLAAAIQRELGEDAYKLLRDLS
;
A
#
# COMPACT_ATOMS: atom_id res chain seq x y z
N MET A 1 -18.06 -30.11 -18.31
CA MET A 1 -17.47 -28.77 -18.13
C MET A 1 -16.10 -29.01 -17.51
N PRO A 2 -14.99 -28.81 -18.25
CA PRO A 2 -13.66 -28.96 -17.65
C PRO A 2 -13.53 -27.95 -16.50
N GLU A 3 -13.08 -28.41 -15.33
CA GLU A 3 -12.78 -27.54 -14.19
C GLU A 3 -11.68 -26.56 -14.61
N LEU A 4 -12.04 -25.30 -14.82
CA LEU A 4 -11.13 -24.25 -15.30
C LEU A 4 -9.99 -23.96 -14.30
N LEU A 5 -10.22 -24.25 -13.02
CA LEU A 5 -9.26 -24.16 -11.92
C LEU A 5 -9.57 -25.28 -10.93
N SER A 6 -8.54 -25.92 -10.38
CA SER A 6 -8.73 -26.89 -9.29
C SER A 6 -9.07 -26.16 -7.98
N ASP A 7 -9.72 -26.87 -7.05
CA ASP A 7 -10.04 -26.34 -5.72
C ASP A 7 -8.79 -25.88 -4.95
N GLU A 8 -7.67 -26.58 -5.13
CA GLU A 8 -6.38 -26.22 -4.54
C GLU A 8 -5.87 -24.89 -5.12
N GLN A 9 -5.97 -24.70 -6.43
CA GLN A 9 -5.59 -23.45 -7.11
C GLN A 9 -6.48 -22.29 -6.67
N LEU A 10 -7.78 -22.51 -6.51
CA LEU A 10 -8.72 -21.50 -6.02
C LEU A 10 -8.41 -21.10 -4.57
N THR A 11 -8.11 -22.07 -3.72
CA THR A 11 -7.75 -21.83 -2.32
C THR A 11 -6.43 -21.05 -2.21
N ALA A 12 -5.40 -21.48 -2.96
CA ALA A 12 -4.12 -20.79 -3.02
C ALA A 12 -4.26 -19.35 -3.56
N LEU A 13 -5.10 -19.16 -4.58
CA LEU A 13 -5.37 -17.85 -5.15
C LEU A 13 -6.05 -16.91 -4.15
N ARG A 14 -7.10 -17.38 -3.46
CA ARG A 14 -7.77 -16.59 -2.41
C ARG A 14 -6.81 -16.22 -1.29
N ALA A 15 -5.99 -17.15 -0.83
CA ALA A 15 -4.98 -16.89 0.19
C ALA A 15 -3.95 -15.84 -0.28
N SER A 16 -3.53 -15.91 -1.55
CA SER A 16 -2.63 -14.92 -2.15
C SER A 16 -3.26 -13.52 -2.20
N LEU A 17 -4.51 -13.42 -2.67
CA LEU A 17 -5.25 -12.16 -2.76
C LEU A 17 -5.48 -11.54 -1.38
N ARG A 18 -5.84 -12.34 -0.38
CA ARG A 18 -6.00 -11.89 1.01
C ARG A 18 -4.70 -11.31 1.58
N ARG A 19 -3.60 -12.04 1.45
CA ARG A 19 -2.28 -11.56 1.92
C ARG A 19 -1.89 -10.24 1.25
N ALA A 20 -2.06 -10.16 -0.07
CA ALA A 20 -1.78 -8.93 -0.81
C ALA A 20 -2.72 -7.78 -0.40
N GLY A 21 -3.99 -8.08 -0.16
CA GLY A 21 -4.99 -7.14 0.33
C GLY A 21 -4.63 -6.57 1.69
N HIS A 22 -4.28 -7.43 2.66
CA HIS A 22 -4.01 -7.00 4.03
C HIS A 22 -2.75 -6.14 4.12
N ALA A 23 -1.75 -6.42 3.26
CA ALA A 23 -0.54 -5.63 3.17
C ALA A 23 -0.75 -4.28 2.48
N ARG A 24 -1.53 -4.22 1.38
CA ARG A 24 -1.65 -3.02 0.54
C ARG A 24 -2.83 -2.11 0.88
N PHE A 25 -3.88 -2.65 1.49
CA PHE A 25 -5.12 -1.91 1.78
C PHE A 25 -5.56 -2.08 3.25
N PRO A 26 -4.82 -1.52 4.24
CA PRO A 26 -5.15 -1.68 5.66
C PRO A 26 -6.55 -1.16 6.04
N LEU A 27 -7.02 -0.12 5.36
CA LEU A 27 -8.34 0.49 5.62
C LEU A 27 -9.51 -0.35 5.12
N LEU A 28 -9.26 -1.34 4.26
CA LEU A 28 -10.28 -2.24 3.72
C LEU A 28 -10.26 -3.60 4.41
N ARG A 29 -9.64 -3.72 5.59
CA ARG A 29 -9.44 -5.02 6.26
C ARG A 29 -10.71 -5.84 6.44
N ALA A 30 -11.82 -5.18 6.74
CA ALA A 30 -13.12 -5.82 6.88
C ALA A 30 -13.67 -6.34 5.54
N ASP A 31 -13.30 -5.71 4.42
CA ASP A 31 -13.85 -5.97 3.08
C ASP A 31 -12.95 -6.86 2.22
N ILE A 32 -11.72 -7.18 2.68
CA ILE A 32 -10.72 -7.92 1.87
C ILE A 32 -11.23 -9.31 1.48
N ASP A 33 -11.93 -10.00 2.38
CA ASP A 33 -12.46 -11.33 2.09
C ASP A 33 -13.53 -11.30 1.00
N ASP A 34 -14.43 -10.32 1.07
CA ASP A 34 -15.44 -10.10 0.05
C ASP A 34 -14.82 -9.66 -1.28
N LEU A 35 -13.82 -8.78 -1.24
CA LEU A 35 -13.07 -8.36 -2.43
C LEU A 35 -12.34 -9.53 -3.09
N ALA A 36 -11.73 -10.42 -2.30
CA ALA A 36 -11.08 -11.62 -2.81
C ALA A 36 -12.09 -12.58 -3.44
N ALA A 37 -13.26 -12.77 -2.82
CA ALA A 37 -14.33 -13.59 -3.37
C ALA A 37 -14.86 -13.02 -4.70
N GLN A 38 -15.12 -11.71 -4.76
CA GLN A 38 -15.55 -11.02 -5.97
C GLN A 38 -14.52 -11.10 -7.09
N ALA A 39 -13.23 -10.89 -6.77
CA ALA A 39 -12.16 -10.97 -7.76
C ALA A 39 -12.03 -12.37 -8.36
N VAL A 40 -12.23 -13.42 -7.56
CA VAL A 40 -12.27 -14.81 -8.04
C VAL A 40 -13.49 -15.06 -8.92
N ALA A 41 -14.67 -14.54 -8.56
CA ALA A 41 -15.88 -14.67 -9.38
C ALA A 41 -15.71 -14.01 -10.76
N ASP A 42 -15.17 -12.80 -10.79
CA ASP A 42 -14.87 -12.07 -12.03
C ASP A 42 -13.84 -12.80 -12.89
N LEU A 43 -12.79 -13.35 -12.26
CA LEU A 43 -11.80 -14.15 -12.96
C LEU A 43 -12.44 -15.38 -13.60
N TRP A 44 -13.34 -16.04 -12.88
CA TRP A 44 -14.07 -17.21 -13.38
C TRP A 44 -14.93 -16.84 -14.59
N GLN A 45 -15.64 -15.72 -14.52
CA GLN A 45 -16.42 -15.19 -15.65
C GLN A 45 -15.52 -14.88 -16.85
N TYR A 46 -14.39 -14.22 -16.63
CA TYR A 46 -13.42 -13.90 -17.67
C TYR A 46 -12.86 -15.15 -18.37
N LEU A 47 -12.53 -16.20 -17.59
CA LEU A 47 -12.04 -17.46 -18.15
C LEU A 47 -13.12 -18.18 -18.96
N ARG A 48 -14.37 -18.14 -18.50
CA ARG A 48 -15.52 -18.72 -19.22
C ARG A 48 -15.79 -18.02 -20.54
N GLU A 49 -15.70 -16.70 -20.58
CA GLU A 49 -15.86 -15.92 -21.83
C GLU A 49 -14.72 -16.15 -22.83
N ARG A 50 -13.58 -16.67 -22.36
CA ARG A 50 -12.39 -16.99 -23.15
C ARG A 50 -12.31 -18.44 -23.64
N GLU A 51 -13.37 -19.23 -23.53
CA GLU A 51 -13.33 -20.67 -23.84
C GLU A 51 -12.84 -21.01 -25.27
N ALA A 52 -12.93 -20.06 -26.22
CA ALA A 52 -12.39 -20.18 -27.58
C ALA A 52 -10.95 -19.65 -27.79
N ALA A 53 -10.31 -19.11 -26.74
CA ALA A 53 -8.98 -18.53 -26.77
C ALA A 53 -7.91 -19.53 -26.31
N PRO A 54 -6.62 -19.31 -26.65
CA PRO A 54 -5.53 -20.16 -26.16
C PRO A 54 -5.49 -20.19 -24.62
N ALA A 55 -5.22 -21.38 -24.09
CA ALA A 55 -5.13 -21.63 -22.66
C ALA A 55 -4.10 -20.71 -22.00
N LEU A 56 -4.49 -20.10 -20.87
CA LEU A 56 -3.62 -19.24 -20.10
C LEU A 56 -2.74 -20.08 -19.16
N GLY A 57 -1.45 -19.74 -19.08
CA GLY A 57 -0.58 -20.27 -18.04
C GLY A 57 -0.98 -19.76 -16.65
N ALA A 58 -0.62 -20.52 -15.61
CA ALA A 58 -0.95 -20.20 -14.21
C ALA A 58 -0.49 -18.79 -13.78
N GLU A 59 0.68 -18.34 -14.25
CA GLU A 59 1.21 -17.00 -13.95
C GLU A 59 0.36 -15.90 -14.60
N ALA A 60 -0.17 -16.12 -15.80
CA ALA A 60 -1.06 -15.16 -16.46
C ALA A 60 -2.39 -15.05 -15.70
N ILE A 61 -2.94 -16.17 -15.24
CA ILE A 61 -4.16 -16.22 -14.42
C ILE A 61 -3.95 -15.44 -13.11
N LEU A 62 -2.82 -15.65 -12.42
CA LEU A 62 -2.47 -14.91 -11.21
C LEU A 62 -2.39 -13.39 -11.45
N ARG A 63 -1.71 -12.97 -12.52
CA ARG A 63 -1.61 -11.53 -12.86
C ARG A 63 -2.97 -10.91 -13.13
N ILE A 64 -3.85 -11.61 -13.85
CA ILE A 64 -5.21 -11.14 -14.13
C ILE A 64 -6.02 -11.04 -12.84
N ALA A 65 -5.95 -12.06 -11.98
CA ALA A 65 -6.64 -12.05 -10.69
C ALA A 65 -6.21 -10.86 -9.82
N HIS A 66 -4.91 -10.60 -9.71
CA HIS A 66 -4.39 -9.44 -8.98
C HIS A 66 -4.79 -8.12 -9.63
N ALA A 67 -4.86 -8.04 -10.96
CA ALA A 67 -5.31 -6.84 -11.66
C ALA A 67 -6.79 -6.53 -11.36
N ILE A 68 -7.66 -7.55 -11.44
CA ILE A 68 -9.08 -7.45 -11.07
C ILE A 68 -9.23 -7.01 -9.62
N PHE A 69 -8.53 -7.67 -8.70
CA PHE A 69 -8.57 -7.37 -7.27
C PHE A 69 -8.14 -5.91 -6.98
N ASN A 70 -6.99 -5.48 -7.53
CA ASN A 70 -6.49 -4.12 -7.31
C ASN A 70 -7.46 -3.06 -7.84
N ARG A 71 -8.10 -3.31 -8.99
CA ARG A 71 -9.12 -2.41 -9.54
C ARG A 71 -10.31 -2.30 -8.59
N ARG A 72 -10.85 -3.43 -8.11
CA ARG A 72 -11.99 -3.42 -7.16
C ARG A 72 -11.64 -2.75 -5.84
N ALA A 73 -10.47 -3.04 -5.28
CA ALA A 73 -9.98 -2.41 -4.06
C ALA A 73 -9.86 -0.89 -4.24
N ALA A 74 -9.33 -0.43 -5.38
CA ALA A 74 -9.23 1.00 -5.69
C ALA A 74 -10.61 1.65 -5.85
N ASP A 75 -11.56 0.98 -6.50
CA ASP A 75 -12.92 1.49 -6.67
C ASP A 75 -13.68 1.57 -5.34
N LEU A 76 -13.53 0.57 -4.47
CA LEU A 76 -14.06 0.60 -3.12
C LEU A 76 -13.43 1.74 -2.32
N TYR A 77 -12.10 1.86 -2.37
CA TYR A 77 -11.38 2.94 -1.69
C TYR A 77 -11.84 4.34 -2.11
N ARG A 78 -12.10 4.55 -3.41
CA ARG A 78 -12.67 5.81 -3.93
C ARG A 78 -14.08 6.07 -3.38
N LYS A 79 -14.90 5.02 -3.26
CA LYS A 79 -16.27 5.10 -2.71
C LYS A 79 -16.30 5.32 -1.19
N SER A 80 -15.31 4.83 -0.46
CA SER A 80 -15.20 5.03 1.01
C SER A 80 -14.66 6.42 1.38
N ARG A 81 -14.09 7.16 0.43
CA ARG A 81 -13.49 8.49 0.64
C ARG A 81 -14.45 9.56 1.21
N PRO A 82 -15.74 9.64 0.79
CA PRO A 82 -16.70 10.59 1.37
C PRO A 82 -17.12 10.21 2.79
N GLN A 83 -17.25 8.91 3.10
CA GLN A 83 -17.60 8.43 4.44
C GLN A 83 -16.46 8.66 5.44
N LEU A 84 -15.21 8.48 5.00
CA LEU A 84 -14.01 8.82 5.79
C LEU A 84 -13.86 10.34 6.02
N ALA A 85 -14.37 11.18 5.13
CA ALA A 85 -14.43 12.62 5.36
C ALA A 85 -15.48 12.98 6.43
N ALA A 86 -16.64 12.31 6.42
CA ALA A 86 -17.72 12.53 7.38
C ALA A 86 -17.44 12.01 8.80
N ILE A 87 -16.68 10.91 8.95
CA ILE A 87 -16.29 10.38 10.28
C ILE A 87 -15.36 11.36 11.04
N ASN A 88 -14.66 12.25 10.33
CA ASN A 88 -13.80 13.26 10.96
C ASN A 88 -14.55 14.47 11.54
N GLU A 89 -15.87 14.61 11.32
CA GLU A 89 -16.66 15.77 11.77
C GLU A 89 -17.65 15.46 12.91
N ALA A 90 -17.78 14.19 13.33
CA ALA A 90 -18.65 13.83 14.46
C ALA A 90 -17.88 13.96 15.80
N PRO A 91 -18.43 14.65 16.82
CA PRO A 91 -17.82 14.68 18.15
C PRO A 91 -17.96 13.29 18.78
N LEU A 92 -16.83 12.66 19.13
CA LEU A 92 -16.77 11.32 19.70
C LEU A 92 -16.88 11.37 21.22
N SER A 93 -17.72 10.50 21.80
CA SER A 93 -17.88 10.34 23.25
C SER A 93 -16.60 9.91 23.96
N GLU A 94 -16.42 10.45 25.17
CA GLU A 94 -15.16 10.51 25.94
C GLU A 94 -14.55 9.15 26.33
N GLU A 95 -15.34 8.07 26.42
CA GLU A 95 -14.84 6.76 26.91
C GLU A 95 -14.04 5.95 25.87
N GLN A 96 -14.13 6.25 24.57
CA GLN A 96 -13.31 5.62 23.52
C GLN A 96 -12.10 6.46 23.10
N ALA A 97 -11.93 7.64 23.70
CA ALA A 97 -10.92 8.62 23.30
C ALA A 97 -9.53 8.26 23.82
N ASP A 98 -9.39 7.69 25.02
CA ASP A 98 -8.07 7.54 25.66
C ASP A 98 -7.17 6.46 25.02
N GLU A 99 -7.71 5.29 24.66
CA GLU A 99 -6.90 4.25 23.98
C GLU A 99 -6.61 4.60 22.51
N ARG A 100 -7.52 5.32 21.84
CA ARG A 100 -7.31 5.77 20.45
C ARG A 100 -6.54 7.09 20.36
N ALA A 101 -6.47 7.90 21.41
CA ALA A 101 -5.74 9.17 21.40
C ALA A 101 -4.23 8.94 21.20
N GLY A 102 -3.68 7.88 21.80
CA GLY A 102 -2.30 7.46 21.55
C GLY A 102 -2.04 7.09 20.08
N ASP A 103 -2.97 6.36 19.45
CA ASP A 103 -2.87 5.95 18.05
C ASP A 103 -3.18 7.08 17.06
N LEU A 104 -4.10 7.99 17.41
CA LEU A 104 -4.47 9.18 16.61
C LEU A 104 -3.39 10.26 16.64
N ALA A 105 -2.79 10.55 17.80
CA ALA A 105 -1.68 11.49 17.90
C ALA A 105 -0.49 10.99 17.08
N THR A 106 -0.19 9.70 17.18
CA THR A 106 0.87 9.02 16.42
C THR A 106 0.55 9.02 14.92
N THR A 107 -0.67 8.68 14.53
CA THR A 107 -1.13 8.69 13.13
C THR A 107 -1.10 10.09 12.53
N THR A 108 -1.52 11.10 13.30
CA THR A 108 -1.47 12.51 12.89
C THR A 108 -0.04 12.98 12.73
N MET A 109 0.85 12.59 13.65
CA MET A 109 2.28 12.89 13.56
C MET A 109 2.89 12.26 12.30
N TYR A 110 2.66 10.97 12.04
CA TYR A 110 3.14 10.31 10.81
C TYR A 110 2.59 10.95 9.55
N ARG A 111 1.32 11.38 9.54
CA ARG A 111 0.71 12.08 8.42
C ARG A 111 1.39 13.43 8.16
N SER A 112 1.70 14.17 9.22
CA SER A 112 2.45 15.43 9.13
C SER A 112 3.88 15.19 8.64
N MET A 113 4.57 14.16 9.14
CA MET A 113 5.91 13.77 8.68
C MET A 113 5.91 13.39 7.20
N LEU A 114 4.92 12.62 6.74
CA LEU A 114 4.76 12.26 5.34
C LEU A 114 4.53 13.49 4.45
N ARG A 115 3.72 14.46 4.91
CA ARG A 115 3.53 15.72 4.18
C ARG A 115 4.85 16.48 4.00
N VAL A 116 5.64 16.60 5.06
CA VAL A 116 6.97 17.24 5.01
C VAL A 116 7.88 16.48 4.05
N CYS A 117 7.91 15.14 4.12
CA CYS A 117 8.71 14.32 3.22
C CYS A 117 8.33 14.51 1.74
N VAL A 118 7.04 14.54 1.42
CA VAL A 118 6.56 14.73 0.05
C VAL A 118 6.92 16.12 -0.46
N ALA A 119 6.76 17.16 0.37
CA ALA A 119 7.13 18.53 0.02
C ALA A 119 8.64 18.66 -0.23
N GLU A 120 9.48 18.09 0.62
CA GLU A 120 10.94 18.09 0.42
C GLU A 120 11.37 17.29 -0.80
N LEU A 121 10.80 16.10 -1.01
CA LEU A 121 11.10 15.27 -2.20
C LEU A 121 10.79 16.01 -3.50
N ALA A 122 9.76 16.86 -3.53
CA ALA A 122 9.45 17.69 -4.69
C ALA A 122 10.59 18.67 -5.05
N THR A 123 11.39 19.10 -4.08
CA THR A 123 12.52 20.02 -4.26
C THR A 123 13.87 19.33 -4.53
N ILE A 124 13.92 18.00 -4.43
CA ILE A 124 15.13 17.20 -4.62
C ILE A 124 15.27 16.78 -6.10
N SER A 125 16.50 16.51 -6.56
CA SER A 125 16.76 16.08 -7.93
C SER A 125 16.04 14.76 -8.28
N GLU A 126 15.70 14.58 -9.55
CA GLU A 126 15.01 13.37 -10.02
C GLU A 126 15.81 12.08 -9.76
N HIS A 127 17.13 12.13 -9.93
CA HIS A 127 18.02 11.01 -9.64
C HIS A 127 17.99 10.60 -8.16
N ASP A 128 17.90 11.57 -7.26
CA ASP A 128 17.84 11.30 -5.81
C ASP A 128 16.44 10.80 -5.40
N ARG A 129 15.36 11.28 -6.04
CA ARG A 129 14.02 10.70 -5.87
C ARG A 129 13.96 9.24 -6.33
N MET A 130 14.60 8.93 -7.46
CA MET A 130 14.68 7.57 -7.99
C MET A 130 15.40 6.62 -7.01
N ALA A 131 16.50 7.09 -6.40
CA ALA A 131 17.21 6.31 -5.38
C ALA A 131 16.33 5.97 -4.17
N VAL A 132 15.45 6.88 -3.74
CA VAL A 132 14.46 6.60 -2.69
C VAL A 132 13.39 5.62 -3.16
N ALA A 133 12.87 5.78 -4.38
CA ALA A 133 11.86 4.89 -4.94
C ALA A 133 12.38 3.45 -5.08
N ILE A 134 13.63 3.28 -5.50
CA ILE A 134 14.29 1.97 -5.54
C ILE A 134 14.45 1.40 -4.12
N ALA A 135 14.99 2.18 -3.18
CA ALA A 135 15.24 1.71 -1.82
C ALA A 135 13.96 1.35 -1.03
N THR A 136 12.81 1.91 -1.43
CA THR A 136 11.49 1.65 -0.84
C THR A 136 10.68 0.59 -1.60
N GLY A 137 11.24 0.02 -2.68
CA GLY A 137 10.57 -0.97 -3.51
C GLY A 137 9.42 -0.41 -4.37
N LEU A 138 9.28 0.92 -4.46
CA LEU A 138 8.30 1.59 -5.31
C LEU A 138 8.72 1.58 -6.79
N ALA A 139 10.03 1.56 -7.04
CA ALA A 139 10.60 1.34 -8.36
C ALA A 139 11.36 0.02 -8.36
N SER A 140 11.21 -0.77 -9.43
CA SER A 140 11.99 -1.98 -9.62
C SER A 140 13.45 -1.61 -9.92
N SER A 141 14.37 -1.89 -9.00
CA SER A 141 15.72 -2.21 -9.44
C SER A 141 15.66 -3.63 -9.97
N GLN A 142 16.25 -3.88 -11.13
CA GLN A 142 16.36 -5.23 -11.65
C GLN A 142 17.37 -6.02 -10.79
N GLY A 143 16.99 -6.45 -9.58
CA GLY A 143 17.75 -7.38 -8.74
C GLY A 143 19.15 -6.94 -8.28
N GLU A 144 19.64 -5.76 -8.69
CA GLU A 144 20.98 -5.29 -8.37
C GLU A 144 21.04 -4.61 -7.00
N ALA A 145 22.08 -4.95 -6.23
CA ALA A 145 22.40 -4.30 -4.98
C ALA A 145 22.86 -2.85 -5.22
N LEU A 146 22.40 -1.91 -4.37
CA LEU A 146 22.76 -0.50 -4.47
C LEU A 146 24.28 -0.30 -4.47
N THR A 147 24.77 0.40 -5.49
CA THR A 147 26.18 0.83 -5.58
C THR A 147 26.56 1.72 -4.40
N ALA A 148 27.86 1.86 -4.13
CA ALA A 148 28.34 2.74 -3.05
C ALA A 148 27.87 4.20 -3.24
N ALA A 149 27.83 4.67 -4.49
CA ALA A 149 27.35 6.01 -4.82
C ALA A 149 25.85 6.18 -4.56
N GLU A 150 25.02 5.17 -4.87
CA GLU A 150 23.58 5.20 -4.59
C GLU A 150 23.28 5.11 -3.10
N ARG A 151 24.03 4.29 -2.35
CA ARG A 151 23.96 4.26 -0.89
C ARG A 151 24.28 5.62 -0.28
N GLN A 152 25.31 6.29 -0.77
CA GLN A 152 25.68 7.62 -0.31
C GLN A 152 24.63 8.68 -0.67
N ARG A 153 24.01 8.59 -1.86
CA ARG A 153 22.88 9.44 -2.25
C ARG A 153 21.69 9.22 -1.32
N LEU A 154 21.28 7.98 -1.12
CA LEU A 154 20.18 7.62 -0.23
C LEU A 154 20.42 8.14 1.19
N HIS A 155 21.64 8.01 1.71
CA HIS A 155 22.01 8.55 3.02
C HIS A 155 21.84 10.07 3.10
N ARG A 156 22.31 10.80 2.08
CA ARG A 156 22.12 12.26 2.01
C ARG A 156 20.65 12.65 1.97
N VAL A 157 19.84 11.94 1.18
CA VAL A 157 18.40 12.19 1.10
C VAL A 157 17.72 11.92 2.44
N ARG A 158 18.02 10.81 3.11
CA ARG A 158 17.49 10.49 4.44
C ARG A 158 17.86 11.56 5.48
N LYS A 159 19.12 12.02 5.49
CA LYS A 159 19.55 13.12 6.37
C LYS A 159 18.78 14.40 6.11
N ARG A 160 18.58 14.75 4.84
CA ARG A 160 17.82 15.95 4.46
C ARG A 160 16.36 15.86 4.89
N LEU A 161 15.71 14.72 4.69
CA LEU A 161 14.33 14.51 5.13
C LEU A 161 14.21 14.56 6.65
N ALA A 162 15.13 13.93 7.38
CA ALA A 162 15.14 13.98 8.84
C ALA A 162 15.33 15.42 9.37
N ALA A 163 16.22 16.20 8.77
CA ALA A 163 16.43 17.61 9.12
C ALA A 163 15.19 18.46 8.82
N ALA A 164 14.49 18.20 7.72
CA ALA A 164 13.25 18.90 7.40
C ALA A 164 12.11 18.55 8.35
N ILE A 165 11.96 17.28 8.71
CA ILE A 165 11.00 16.85 9.75
C ILE A 165 11.30 17.55 11.07
N GLN A 166 12.56 17.58 11.50
CA GLN A 166 12.96 18.26 12.73
C GLN A 166 12.66 19.77 12.68
N ARG A 167 12.90 20.42 11.54
CA ARG A 167 12.67 21.85 11.33
C ARG A 167 11.18 22.22 11.37
N GLU A 168 10.32 21.39 10.78
CA GLU A 168 8.89 21.68 10.62
C GLU A 168 8.02 21.13 11.76
N LEU A 169 8.41 20.02 12.39
CA LEU A 169 7.60 19.31 13.39
C LEU A 169 8.27 19.22 14.77
N GLY A 170 9.50 19.73 14.90
CA GLY A 170 10.22 19.78 16.17
C GLY A 170 10.87 18.45 16.59
N GLU A 171 11.35 18.42 17.82
CA GLU A 171 12.23 17.36 18.34
C GLU A 171 11.47 16.07 18.69
N ASP A 172 10.18 16.15 19.00
CA ASP A 172 9.35 14.99 19.34
C ASP A 172 9.11 14.08 18.13
N ALA A 173 8.90 14.65 16.94
CA ALA A 173 8.83 13.90 15.68
C ALA A 173 10.18 13.26 15.31
N TYR A 174 11.29 13.91 15.68
CA TYR A 174 12.64 13.40 15.42
C TYR A 174 13.01 12.24 16.37
N LYS A 175 12.60 12.31 17.64
CA LYS A 175 12.76 11.20 18.60
C LYS A 175 12.02 9.94 18.15
N LEU A 176 10.78 10.10 17.67
CA LEU A 176 10.00 9.00 17.09
C LEU A 176 10.71 8.29 15.94
N LEU A 177 11.42 9.02 15.07
CA LEU A 177 12.20 8.39 13.99
C LEU A 177 13.40 7.58 14.50
N ARG A 178 14.01 8.03 15.60
CA ARG A 178 15.18 7.38 16.20
C ARG A 178 14.80 6.11 16.95
N ASP A 179 13.62 6.07 17.54
CA ASP A 179 13.13 4.90 18.28
C ASP A 179 12.68 3.76 17.35
N LEU A 180 12.48 4.05 16.05
CA LEU A 180 12.10 3.09 15.01
C LEU A 180 13.28 2.52 14.19
N SER A 181 14.47 3.12 14.31
CA SER A 181 15.68 2.78 13.53
C SER A 181 16.61 1.82 14.24
#